data_AF-A0A7M3YF53-F1
#
_entry.id   AF-A0A7M3YF53-F1
#
_cell.length_a   1.000
_cell.length_b   1.000
_cell.length_c   1.000
_cell.angle_alpha   90.00
_cell.angle_beta   90.00
_cell.angle_gamma   90.00
#
_symmetry.space_group_name_H-M   'P 1'
#
loop_
_entity.id
_entity.type
_entity.pdbx_description
1 polymer ?
#
loop_
_entity_poly.entity_id
_entity_poly.type
_entity_poly.pdbx_seq_one_letter_code
_entity_poly.pdbx_strand_id
1 'polypeptide(L)'
;GFFQFTLPYRWQYWIGWVIGMIMILAGIVTNPAISLVGLLFVGLCSPGSLEADLHKVRQAAPKPEDLEREALEKGFSIDSWWMGRTSYTPTTDPSDWILPAPGPATWNENQYVPHGDGTPLPEHPVNVGTPRPATISTYGIMMLLFVLGLCIGAWYAVENSTPEEDLTFLPYVALGVGALWSIIGYFRYKMQRQMADTPTSLVRSVAVGNPELVGQVRPSNSGVLRVVVDGHPNRIIPNCVNFHWSYEVKIRETTTDSEGKKQTREYWRTIREDSGGVPFILNDGTGGILVKPTTFKRTDMGQYLKRWESNHADSLKKELGMEFAARLFT
;
A
#
# COMPACT_ATOMS: atom_id res chain seq x y z
N GLY A 1 -14.99 15.70 9.84
CA GLY A 1 -15.85 16.09 10.99
C GLY A 1 -15.03 16.11 12.26
N PHE A 2 -15.53 16.70 13.35
CA PHE A 2 -14.79 16.75 14.63
C PHE A 2 -14.67 15.37 15.29
N PHE A 3 -15.76 14.60 15.31
CA PHE A 3 -15.82 13.26 15.88
C PHE A 3 -16.35 12.25 14.85
N GLN A 4 -15.77 11.04 14.85
CA GLN A 4 -16.26 9.90 14.09
C GLN A 4 -16.38 8.69 15.00
N PHE A 5 -17.60 8.17 15.08
CA PHE A 5 -17.85 6.91 15.74
C PHE A 5 -17.34 5.77 14.86
N THR A 6 -16.29 5.10 15.32
CA THR A 6 -15.67 3.95 14.66
C THR A 6 -16.02 2.66 15.38
N LEU A 7 -16.38 1.64 14.60
CA LEU A 7 -16.69 0.29 15.07
C LEU A 7 -15.65 -0.71 14.56
N PRO A 8 -15.43 -1.82 15.26
CA PRO A 8 -14.55 -2.88 14.79
C PRO A 8 -15.04 -3.47 13.47
N TYR A 9 -14.11 -3.85 12.59
CA TYR A 9 -14.42 -4.51 11.30
C TYR A 9 -14.01 -5.98 11.26
N ARG A 10 -13.17 -6.44 12.20
CA ARG A 10 -12.81 -7.86 12.35
C ARG A 10 -13.65 -8.50 13.45
N TRP A 11 -14.10 -9.73 13.23
CA TRP A 11 -14.91 -10.48 14.22
C TRP A 11 -14.18 -10.66 15.57
N GLN A 12 -12.86 -10.83 15.56
CA GLN A 12 -12.04 -10.94 16.78
C GLN A 12 -12.10 -9.68 17.64
N TYR A 13 -12.09 -8.51 16.99
CA TYR A 13 -12.16 -7.23 17.67
C TYR A 13 -13.56 -6.93 18.20
N TRP A 14 -14.62 -7.46 17.57
CA TRP A 14 -15.97 -7.38 18.11
C TRP A 14 -16.11 -8.06 19.47
N ILE A 15 -15.47 -9.22 19.67
CA ILE A 15 -15.48 -9.93 20.96
C ILE A 15 -14.87 -9.04 22.05
N GLY A 16 -13.66 -8.52 21.80
CA GLY A 16 -12.98 -7.62 22.75
C GLY A 16 -13.75 -6.33 23.02
N TRP A 17 -14.39 -5.76 21.98
CA TRP A 17 -15.19 -4.55 22.09
C TRP A 17 -16.44 -4.75 22.96
N VAL A 18 -17.17 -5.85 22.78
CA VAL A 18 -18.36 -6.17 23.59
C VAL A 18 -17.98 -6.46 25.04
N ILE A 19 -16.90 -7.23 25.26
CA ILE A 19 -16.37 -7.47 26.62
C ILE A 19 -16.00 -6.14 27.28
N GLY A 20 -15.30 -5.26 26.56
CA GLY A 20 -14.92 -3.94 27.07
C GLY A 20 -16.14 -3.10 27.46
N MET A 21 -17.19 -3.08 26.65
CA MET A 21 -18.44 -2.38 26.97
C MET A 21 -19.13 -2.95 28.21
N ILE A 22 -19.17 -4.27 28.37
CA ILE A 22 -19.70 -4.92 29.58
C ILE A 22 -18.89 -4.53 30.81
N MET A 23 -17.56 -4.51 30.71
CA MET A 23 -16.67 -4.09 31.80
C MET A 23 -16.87 -2.62 32.17
N ILE A 24 -17.09 -1.73 31.20
CA ILE A 24 -17.40 -0.31 31.47
C ILE A 24 -18.67 -0.21 32.32
N LEU A 25 -19.75 -0.88 31.93
CA LEU A 25 -21.03 -0.85 32.64
C LEU A 25 -20.93 -1.51 34.02
N ALA A 26 -20.28 -2.69 34.11
CA ALA A 26 -20.12 -3.40 35.37
C ALA A 26 -19.25 -2.62 36.36
N GLY A 27 -18.18 -1.97 35.89
CA GLY A 27 -17.28 -1.22 36.76
C GLY A 27 -17.90 0.06 37.34
N ILE A 28 -18.85 0.69 36.65
CA ILE A 28 -19.60 1.84 37.20
C ILE A 28 -20.36 1.43 38.47
N VAL A 29 -20.86 0.20 38.51
CA VAL A 29 -21.67 -0.31 39.64
C VAL A 29 -20.79 -0.95 40.72
N THR A 30 -19.70 -1.61 40.34
CA THR A 30 -18.92 -2.47 41.25
C THR A 30 -17.58 -1.87 41.64
N ASN A 31 -16.74 -1.51 40.66
CA ASN A 31 -15.40 -1.00 40.88
C ASN A 31 -14.94 -0.18 39.65
N PRO A 32 -14.62 1.12 39.82
CA PRO A 32 -14.15 1.97 38.73
C PRO A 32 -12.92 1.43 37.98
N ALA A 33 -12.05 0.64 38.62
CA ALA A 33 -10.90 0.02 37.97
C ALA A 33 -11.31 -0.95 36.84
N ILE A 34 -12.45 -1.63 36.99
CA ILE A 34 -13.00 -2.51 35.95
C ILE A 34 -13.43 -1.68 34.73
N SER A 35 -14.01 -0.50 34.96
CA SER A 35 -14.37 0.42 33.88
C SER A 35 -13.14 0.96 33.15
N LEU A 36 -12.02 1.20 33.84
CA LEU A 36 -10.76 1.60 33.20
C LEU A 36 -10.25 0.52 32.25
N VAL A 37 -10.23 -0.73 32.69
CA VAL A 37 -9.83 -1.85 31.82
C VAL A 37 -10.81 -1.96 30.64
N GLY A 38 -12.11 -1.78 30.88
CA GLY A 38 -13.12 -1.74 29.82
C GLY A 38 -12.86 -0.66 28.76
N LEU A 39 -12.50 0.57 29.17
CA LEU A 39 -12.12 1.66 28.25
C LEU A 39 -10.90 1.30 27.40
N LEU A 40 -9.89 0.66 27.99
CA LEU A 40 -8.72 0.18 27.26
C LEU A 40 -9.10 -0.88 26.20
N PHE A 41 -9.94 -1.84 26.56
CA PHE A 41 -10.40 -2.88 25.63
C PHE A 41 -11.19 -2.30 24.45
N VAL A 42 -12.13 -1.39 24.71
CA VAL A 42 -12.90 -0.71 23.66
C VAL A 42 -11.98 0.12 22.78
N GLY A 43 -11.04 0.87 23.38
CA GLY A 43 -10.03 1.65 22.69
C GLY A 43 -9.22 0.78 21.72
N LEU A 44 -8.51 -0.24 22.22
CA LEU A 44 -7.64 -1.10 21.43
C LEU A 44 -8.37 -1.90 20.33
N CYS A 45 -9.65 -2.21 20.51
CA CYS A 45 -10.46 -2.91 19.52
C CYS A 45 -11.13 -1.98 18.50
N SER A 46 -11.17 -0.67 18.77
CA SER A 46 -11.75 0.33 17.88
C SER A 46 -10.69 0.87 16.90
N PRO A 47 -10.98 0.90 15.59
CA PRO A 47 -10.04 1.45 14.62
C PRO A 47 -10.00 2.98 14.69
N GLY A 48 -8.90 3.56 14.22
CA GLY A 48 -8.81 5.01 14.01
C GLY A 48 -9.74 5.48 12.89
N SER A 49 -10.02 6.79 12.81
CA SER A 49 -10.86 7.39 11.75
C SER A 49 -10.32 7.09 10.35
N LEU A 50 -9.01 7.33 10.14
CA LEU A 50 -8.35 7.04 8.86
C LEU A 50 -8.41 5.56 8.49
N GLU A 51 -8.23 4.66 9.45
CA GLU A 51 -8.29 3.22 9.22
C GLU A 51 -9.70 2.78 8.84
N ALA A 52 -10.72 3.31 9.52
CA ALA A 52 -12.11 3.04 9.20
C ALA A 52 -12.51 3.57 7.82
N ASP A 53 -12.06 4.79 7.46
CA ASP A 53 -12.33 5.38 6.15
C ASP A 53 -11.60 4.62 5.04
N LEU A 54 -10.32 4.28 5.23
CA LEU A 54 -9.56 3.46 4.29
C LEU A 54 -10.20 2.08 4.11
N HIS A 55 -10.73 1.49 5.18
CA HIS A 55 -11.46 0.23 5.09
C HIS A 55 -12.75 0.36 4.29
N LYS A 56 -13.54 1.42 4.49
CA LYS A 56 -14.75 1.69 3.69
C LYS A 56 -14.42 1.86 2.22
N VAL A 57 -13.36 2.63 1.91
CA VAL A 57 -12.87 2.79 0.53
C VAL A 57 -12.48 1.44 -0.04
N ARG A 58 -11.76 0.60 0.72
CA ARG A 58 -11.40 -0.77 0.29
C ARG A 58 -12.57 -1.74 0.15
N GLN A 59 -13.66 -1.55 0.89
CA GLN A 59 -14.88 -2.35 0.72
C GLN A 59 -15.69 -1.93 -0.51
N ALA A 60 -15.67 -0.64 -0.83
CA ALA A 60 -16.34 -0.09 -2.01
C ALA A 60 -15.53 -0.32 -3.29
N ALA A 61 -14.20 -0.37 -3.16
CA ALA A 61 -13.30 -0.76 -4.24
C ALA A 61 -13.39 -2.28 -4.47
N PRO A 62 -13.33 -2.75 -5.73
CA PRO A 62 -13.11 -4.16 -6.00
C PRO A 62 -11.81 -4.61 -5.31
N LYS A 63 -11.82 -5.75 -4.62
CA LYS A 63 -10.63 -6.18 -3.88
C LYS A 63 -9.49 -6.44 -4.86
N PRO A 64 -8.26 -5.97 -4.57
CA PRO A 64 -7.11 -6.23 -5.42
C PRO A 64 -6.92 -7.71 -5.71
N GLU A 65 -7.14 -8.59 -4.73
CA GLU A 65 -7.02 -10.04 -4.92
C GLU A 65 -8.10 -10.63 -5.84
N ASP A 66 -9.32 -10.10 -5.78
CA ASP A 66 -10.43 -10.54 -6.65
C ASP A 66 -10.22 -10.01 -8.08
N LEU A 67 -9.75 -8.77 -8.22
CA LEU A 67 -9.31 -8.18 -9.50
C LEU A 67 -8.09 -8.89 -10.05
N GLU A 68 -7.10 -9.24 -9.22
CA GLU A 68 -5.92 -10.01 -9.59
C GLU A 68 -6.32 -11.41 -10.03
N ARG A 69 -7.28 -12.05 -9.36
CA ARG A 69 -7.79 -13.36 -9.76
C ARG A 69 -8.58 -13.32 -11.05
N GLU A 70 -9.49 -12.35 -11.19
CA GLU A 70 -10.25 -12.14 -12.43
C GLU A 70 -9.31 -11.75 -13.59
N ALA A 71 -8.30 -10.93 -13.31
CA ALA A 71 -7.25 -10.61 -14.24
C ALA A 71 -6.41 -11.85 -14.58
N LEU A 72 -6.00 -12.67 -13.61
CA LEU A 72 -5.32 -13.95 -13.83
C LEU A 72 -6.16 -14.88 -14.70
N GLU A 73 -7.47 -14.94 -14.48
CA GLU A 73 -8.36 -15.77 -15.29
C GLU A 73 -8.55 -15.22 -16.71
N LYS A 74 -8.57 -13.89 -16.90
CA LYS A 74 -8.80 -13.23 -18.20
C LYS A 74 -7.53 -12.94 -19.02
N GLY A 75 -6.42 -12.72 -18.35
CA GLY A 75 -5.15 -12.22 -18.89
C GLY A 75 -4.06 -13.29 -18.99
N PHE A 76 -4.38 -14.54 -18.63
CA PHE A 76 -3.46 -15.66 -18.74
C PHE A 76 -3.55 -16.31 -20.11
N SER A 77 -2.39 -16.44 -20.75
CA SER A 77 -2.22 -17.08 -22.04
C SER A 77 -1.19 -18.20 -21.93
N ILE A 78 -1.51 -19.36 -22.50
CA ILE A 78 -0.59 -20.48 -22.61
C ILE A 78 0.12 -20.36 -23.96
N ASP A 79 1.38 -19.89 -23.93
CA ASP A 79 2.19 -19.73 -25.13
C ASP A 79 2.69 -21.09 -25.64
N SER A 80 3.08 -21.99 -24.72
CA SER A 80 3.49 -23.35 -25.05
C SER A 80 3.16 -24.31 -23.92
N TRP A 81 2.26 -25.25 -24.20
CA TRP A 81 1.88 -26.29 -23.25
C TRP A 81 3.06 -27.20 -22.90
N TRP A 82 3.85 -27.63 -23.89
CA TRP A 82 4.96 -28.57 -23.68
C TRP A 82 6.12 -27.98 -22.87
N MET A 83 6.47 -26.71 -23.12
CA MET A 83 7.52 -26.02 -22.36
C MET A 83 7.02 -25.50 -21.01
N GLY A 84 5.70 -25.57 -20.76
CA GLY A 84 5.05 -24.91 -19.64
C GLY A 84 5.25 -23.39 -19.66
N ARG A 85 5.28 -22.79 -20.86
CA ARG A 85 5.41 -21.34 -21.03
C ARG A 85 4.05 -20.70 -20.93
N THR A 86 3.92 -19.74 -20.02
CA THR A 86 2.70 -18.99 -19.79
C THR A 86 3.06 -17.51 -19.70
N SER A 87 2.18 -16.66 -20.23
CA SER A 87 2.31 -15.23 -20.06
C SER A 87 1.05 -14.66 -19.44
N TYR A 88 1.24 -13.76 -18.51
CA TYR A 88 0.18 -13.13 -17.74
C TYR A 88 0.27 -11.62 -17.88
N THR A 89 -0.80 -11.01 -18.39
CA THR A 89 -0.96 -9.56 -18.47
C THR A 89 -2.16 -9.17 -17.61
N PRO A 90 -1.96 -8.42 -16.51
CA PRO A 90 -3.09 -7.95 -15.71
C PRO A 90 -4.07 -7.14 -16.56
N THR A 91 -5.35 -7.49 -16.51
CA THR A 91 -6.40 -6.78 -17.26
C THR A 91 -6.96 -5.57 -16.52
N THR A 92 -6.72 -5.49 -15.21
CA THR A 92 -7.17 -4.42 -14.32
C THR A 92 -6.08 -4.15 -13.31
N ASP A 93 -5.49 -2.96 -13.32
CA ASP A 93 -4.61 -2.48 -12.25
C ASP A 93 -5.48 -1.73 -11.23
N PRO A 94 -5.47 -2.09 -9.93
CA PRO A 94 -6.21 -1.38 -8.89
C PRO A 94 -5.86 0.12 -8.76
N SER A 95 -4.72 0.53 -9.30
CA SER A 95 -4.24 1.91 -9.34
C SER A 95 -4.61 2.65 -10.63
N ASP A 96 -5.23 1.95 -11.59
CA ASP A 96 -5.65 2.53 -12.86
C ASP A 96 -6.95 3.32 -12.69
N TRP A 97 -7.19 4.17 -13.68
CA TRP A 97 -8.33 5.05 -13.74
C TRP A 97 -9.57 4.24 -14.16
N ILE A 98 -10.71 4.52 -13.55
CA ILE A 98 -11.97 3.82 -13.87
C ILE A 98 -12.51 4.33 -15.21
N LEU A 99 -12.39 5.63 -15.45
CA LEU A 99 -12.75 6.30 -16.69
C LEU A 99 -11.56 6.30 -17.66
N PRO A 100 -11.81 6.01 -18.95
CA PRO A 100 -10.75 5.99 -19.94
C PRO A 100 -10.11 7.37 -20.06
N ALA A 101 -8.79 7.42 -19.87
CA ALA A 101 -8.04 8.65 -20.05
C ALA A 101 -8.04 9.08 -21.54
N PRO A 102 -7.88 10.38 -21.84
CA PRO A 102 -7.79 10.87 -23.22
C PRO A 102 -6.68 10.15 -24.00
N GLY A 103 -7.00 9.63 -25.18
CA GLY A 103 -6.05 8.89 -26.01
C GLY A 103 -5.06 9.79 -26.77
N PRO A 104 -3.99 9.21 -27.34
CA PRO A 104 -2.96 9.95 -28.06
C PRO A 104 -3.45 10.87 -29.18
N ALA A 105 -4.56 10.49 -29.83
CA ALA A 105 -5.14 11.26 -30.93
C ALA A 105 -5.70 12.63 -30.51
N THR A 106 -6.01 12.81 -29.21
CA THR A 106 -6.54 14.08 -28.69
C THR A 106 -5.46 14.91 -27.99
N TRP A 107 -4.23 14.40 -27.88
CA TRP A 107 -3.16 15.11 -27.20
C TRP A 107 -2.68 16.30 -28.03
N ASN A 108 -2.41 17.41 -27.33
CA ASN A 108 -1.84 18.59 -27.96
C ASN A 108 -0.38 18.33 -28.34
N GLU A 109 0.05 18.91 -29.47
CA GLU A 109 1.46 18.88 -29.88
C GLU A 109 2.36 19.50 -28.81
N ASN A 110 1.92 20.63 -28.24
CA ASN A 110 2.58 21.21 -27.08
C ASN A 110 2.13 20.47 -25.81
N GLN A 111 3.05 19.67 -25.25
CA GLN A 111 2.76 18.78 -24.14
C GLN A 111 2.46 19.51 -22.81
N TYR A 112 2.82 20.79 -22.70
CA TYR A 112 2.68 21.58 -21.48
C TYR A 112 1.33 22.30 -21.38
N VAL A 113 0.59 22.43 -22.49
CA VAL A 113 -0.69 23.17 -22.48
C VAL A 113 -1.82 22.35 -21.85
N PRO A 114 -2.87 23.01 -21.34
CA PRO A 114 -4.06 22.34 -20.86
C PRO A 114 -4.69 21.47 -21.95
N HIS A 115 -5.27 20.34 -21.56
CA HIS A 115 -5.99 19.46 -22.47
C HIS A 115 -7.45 19.90 -22.59
N GLY A 116 -7.98 20.00 -23.81
CA GLY A 116 -9.36 20.43 -24.02
C GLY A 116 -9.65 21.82 -23.44
N ASP A 117 -10.61 21.90 -22.53
CA ASP A 117 -11.01 23.12 -21.81
C ASP A 117 -10.11 23.48 -20.62
N GLY A 118 -9.12 22.63 -20.32
CA GLY A 118 -8.21 22.82 -19.19
C GLY A 118 -8.84 22.53 -17.83
N THR A 119 -9.95 21.79 -17.81
CA THR A 119 -10.48 21.22 -16.57
C THR A 119 -9.61 20.05 -16.12
N PRO A 120 -9.50 19.82 -14.79
CA PRO A 120 -8.85 18.62 -14.29
C PRO A 120 -9.59 17.39 -14.79
N LEU A 121 -8.85 16.31 -15.00
CA LEU A 121 -9.43 15.04 -15.42
C LEU A 121 -10.58 14.60 -14.49
N PRO A 122 -11.63 13.92 -14.99
CA PRO A 122 -12.84 13.64 -14.21
C PRO A 122 -12.59 12.96 -12.86
N GLU A 123 -11.62 12.05 -12.82
CA GLU A 123 -11.24 11.28 -11.61
C GLU A 123 -10.14 11.93 -10.79
N HIS A 124 -9.68 13.12 -11.18
CA HIS A 124 -8.65 13.81 -10.44
C HIS A 124 -9.10 14.02 -8.98
N PRO A 125 -8.23 13.81 -7.97
CA PRO A 125 -8.62 13.92 -6.56
C PRO A 125 -9.24 15.26 -6.14
N VAL A 126 -9.01 16.32 -6.91
CA VAL A 126 -9.68 17.63 -6.73
C VAL A 126 -11.17 17.58 -7.06
N ASN A 127 -11.58 16.75 -8.03
CA ASN A 127 -12.97 16.56 -8.44
C ASN A 127 -13.69 15.52 -7.56
N VAL A 128 -13.04 14.38 -7.32
CA VAL A 128 -13.60 13.24 -6.54
C VAL A 128 -13.59 13.54 -5.03
N GLY A 129 -12.63 14.36 -4.59
CA GLY A 129 -12.36 14.63 -3.20
C GLY A 129 -11.48 13.57 -2.55
N THR A 130 -10.72 13.97 -1.54
CA THR A 130 -9.94 13.05 -0.71
C THR A 130 -10.67 12.81 0.62
N PRO A 131 -10.72 11.56 1.12
CA PRO A 131 -11.31 11.27 2.42
C PRO A 131 -10.51 12.01 3.50
N ARG A 132 -11.17 12.96 4.18
CA ARG A 132 -10.58 13.67 5.32
C ARG A 132 -11.02 12.97 6.61
N PRO A 133 -10.13 12.23 7.28
CA PRO A 133 -10.48 11.53 8.50
C PRO A 133 -10.93 12.53 9.58
N ALA A 134 -11.80 12.10 10.49
CA ALA A 134 -12.16 12.94 11.63
C ALA A 134 -10.96 13.17 12.57
N THR A 135 -10.95 14.33 13.22
CA THR A 135 -9.91 14.74 14.16
C THR A 135 -9.83 13.84 15.39
N ILE A 136 -10.98 13.33 15.86
CA ILE A 136 -11.07 12.40 16.99
C ILE A 136 -11.99 11.23 16.59
N SER A 137 -11.58 10.01 16.93
CA SER A 137 -12.36 8.77 16.72
C SER A 137 -12.75 8.15 18.06
N THR A 138 -13.55 7.07 18.04
CA THR A 138 -13.86 6.27 19.25
C THR A 138 -12.58 5.84 19.98
N TYR A 139 -11.55 5.40 19.23
CA TYR A 139 -10.22 5.11 19.77
C TYR A 139 -9.67 6.28 20.59
N GLY A 140 -9.68 7.48 20.02
CA GLY A 140 -9.14 8.67 20.66
C GLY A 140 -9.85 9.04 21.96
N ILE A 141 -11.19 8.99 21.98
CA ILE A 141 -11.97 9.29 23.19
C ILE A 141 -11.73 8.24 24.27
N MET A 142 -11.80 6.95 23.93
CA MET A 142 -11.65 5.87 24.90
C MET A 142 -10.25 5.85 25.51
N MET A 143 -9.22 6.06 24.69
CA MET A 143 -7.84 6.15 25.17
C MET A 143 -7.61 7.39 26.05
N LEU A 144 -8.21 8.55 25.69
CA LEU A 144 -8.12 9.75 26.52
C LEU A 144 -8.79 9.55 27.88
N LEU A 145 -9.99 8.97 27.92
CA LEU A 145 -10.70 8.67 29.16
C LEU A 145 -9.94 7.64 30.00
N PHE A 146 -9.36 6.63 29.36
CA PHE A 146 -8.53 5.63 30.04
C PHE A 146 -7.31 6.27 30.72
N VAL A 147 -6.56 7.13 30.02
CA VAL A 147 -5.38 7.81 30.58
C VAL A 147 -5.77 8.75 31.73
N LEU A 148 -6.83 9.56 31.56
CA LEU A 148 -7.33 10.42 32.65
C LEU A 148 -7.73 9.58 33.87
N GLY A 149 -8.44 8.48 33.64
CA GLY A 149 -8.87 7.58 34.69
C GLY A 149 -7.70 6.86 35.38
N LEU A 150 -6.64 6.48 34.66
CA LEU A 150 -5.41 5.96 35.25
C LEU A 150 -4.71 7.00 36.14
N CYS A 151 -4.62 8.25 35.70
CA CYS A 151 -4.01 9.31 36.50
C CYS A 151 -4.80 9.57 37.79
N ILE A 152 -6.13 9.66 37.69
CA ILE A 152 -7.01 9.83 38.86
C ILE A 152 -6.93 8.62 39.79
N GLY A 153 -6.94 7.39 39.24
CA GLY A 153 -6.83 6.16 40.01
C GLY A 153 -5.49 6.02 40.73
N ALA A 154 -4.38 6.38 40.08
CA ALA A 154 -3.06 6.38 40.70
C ALA A 154 -2.98 7.42 41.84
N TRP A 155 -3.53 8.61 41.64
CA TRP A 155 -3.62 9.63 42.69
C TRP A 155 -4.44 9.14 43.89
N TYR A 156 -5.64 8.60 43.64
CA TYR A 156 -6.52 8.07 44.68
C TYR A 156 -5.88 6.90 45.44
N ALA A 157 -5.16 6.01 44.74
CA ALA A 157 -4.47 4.88 45.38
C ALA A 157 -3.34 5.33 46.31
N VAL A 158 -2.58 6.37 45.92
CA VAL A 158 -1.53 6.93 46.78
C VAL A 158 -2.13 7.61 48.01
N GLU A 159 -3.17 8.43 47.83
CA GLU A 159 -3.81 9.16 48.93
C GLU A 159 -4.41 8.22 49.99
N ASN A 160 -4.95 7.08 49.57
CA ASN A 160 -5.57 6.10 50.47
C ASN A 160 -4.63 4.96 50.89
N SER A 161 -3.35 5.00 50.48
CA SER A 161 -2.38 3.95 50.85
C SER A 161 -1.97 4.07 52.31
N THR A 162 -1.76 2.93 52.96
CA THR A 162 -1.19 2.90 54.32
C THR A 162 0.34 3.03 54.25
N PRO A 163 1.02 3.49 55.33
CA PRO A 163 2.48 3.62 55.33
C PRO A 163 3.25 2.33 55.07
N GLU A 164 2.62 1.16 55.25
CA GLU A 164 3.22 -0.16 55.00
C GLU A 164 3.16 -0.59 53.52
N GLU A 165 2.23 -0.04 52.73
CA GLU A 165 2.00 -0.44 51.34
C GLU A 165 2.84 0.35 50.32
N ASP A 166 3.44 1.47 50.73
CA ASP A 166 4.24 2.42 49.92
C ASP A 166 3.95 2.38 48.41
N LEU A 167 2.79 2.94 48.02
CA LEU A 167 2.35 3.01 46.63
C LEU A 167 2.86 4.25 45.88
N THR A 168 3.81 4.98 46.47
CA THR A 168 4.34 6.23 45.90
C THR A 168 5.02 6.04 44.54
N PHE A 169 5.34 4.81 44.15
CA PHE A 169 5.88 4.46 42.84
C PHE A 169 4.84 4.51 41.70
N LEU A 170 3.53 4.37 41.99
CA LEU A 170 2.48 4.27 40.96
C LEU A 170 2.41 5.48 40.00
N PRO A 171 2.49 6.75 40.46
CA PRO A 171 2.53 7.90 39.56
C PRO A 171 3.74 7.89 38.62
N TYR A 172 4.90 7.40 39.07
CA TYR A 172 6.10 7.30 38.24
C TYR A 172 5.95 6.23 37.16
N VAL A 173 5.30 5.11 37.47
CA VAL A 173 4.95 4.09 36.46
C VAL A 173 3.97 4.66 35.44
N ALA A 174 2.92 5.35 35.88
CA ALA A 174 1.96 6.01 35.00
C ALA A 174 2.63 7.05 34.09
N LEU A 175 3.56 7.84 34.63
CA LEU A 175 4.36 8.80 33.88
C LEU A 175 5.27 8.12 32.85
N GLY A 176 5.93 7.01 33.22
CA GLY A 176 6.78 6.24 32.31
C GLY A 176 6.01 5.67 31.12
N VAL A 177 4.84 5.06 31.38
CA VAL A 177 3.95 4.55 30.33
C VAL A 177 3.41 5.70 29.47
N GLY A 178 2.98 6.80 30.10
CA GLY A 178 2.48 7.99 29.40
C GLY A 178 3.52 8.65 28.51
N ALA A 179 4.78 8.71 28.94
CA ALA A 179 5.90 9.21 28.15
C ALA A 179 6.16 8.32 26.93
N LEU A 180 6.23 6.99 27.12
CA LEU A 180 6.39 6.04 26.02
C LEU A 180 5.25 6.16 24.99
N TRP A 181 4.01 6.25 25.48
CA TRP A 181 2.83 6.41 24.61
C TRP A 181 2.86 7.73 23.85
N SER A 182 3.28 8.82 24.51
CA SER A 182 3.42 10.15 23.89
C SER A 182 4.47 10.16 22.80
N ILE A 183 5.60 9.45 22.99
CA ILE A 183 6.64 9.31 21.95
C ILE A 183 6.08 8.57 20.73
N ILE A 184 5.40 7.44 20.93
CA ILE A 184 4.77 6.69 19.84
C ILE A 184 3.71 7.55 19.13
N GLY A 185 2.89 8.25 19.91
CA GLY A 185 1.86 9.17 19.43
C GLY A 185 2.44 10.32 18.61
N TYR A 186 3.56 10.90 19.03
CA TYR A 186 4.24 11.98 18.32
C TYR A 186 4.68 11.57 16.91
N PHE A 187 5.31 10.40 16.76
CA PHE A 187 5.73 9.90 15.44
C PHE A 187 4.53 9.59 14.53
N ARG A 188 3.46 8.98 15.08
CA ARG A 188 2.23 8.72 14.33
C ARG A 188 1.53 10.01 13.91
N TYR A 189 1.45 10.99 14.81
CA TYR A 189 0.87 12.29 14.53
C TYR A 189 1.64 13.04 13.45
N LYS A 190 2.98 13.01 13.51
CA LYS A 190 3.84 13.63 12.47
C LYS A 190 3.55 13.05 11.10
N MET A 191 3.40 11.72 10.99
CA MET A 191 3.05 11.04 9.74
C MET A 191 1.65 11.45 9.25
N GLN A 192 0.64 11.42 10.12
CA GLN A 192 -0.73 11.81 9.76
C GLN A 192 -0.81 13.26 9.29
N ARG A 193 -0.09 14.16 9.95
CA ARG A 193 -0.05 15.57 9.59
C ARG A 193 0.66 15.80 8.27
N GLN A 194 1.75 15.08 8.00
CA GLN A 194 2.38 15.10 6.66
C GLN A 194 1.43 14.62 5.56
N MET A 195 0.64 13.58 5.80
CA MET A 195 -0.37 13.11 4.85
C MET A 195 -1.49 14.14 4.65
N ALA A 196 -1.97 14.78 5.72
CA ALA A 196 -3.04 15.77 5.64
C ALA A 196 -2.60 17.12 5.03
N ASP A 197 -1.35 17.53 5.29
CA ASP A 197 -0.77 18.79 4.82
C ASP A 197 -0.18 18.67 3.40
N THR A 198 -0.18 17.48 2.80
CA THR A 198 0.22 17.26 1.39
C THR A 198 -1.01 17.03 0.53
N PRO A 199 -1.78 18.07 0.18
CA PRO A 199 -2.90 17.91 -0.74
C PRO A 199 -2.40 17.68 -2.16
N THR A 200 -3.13 16.85 -2.89
CA THR A 200 -3.02 16.69 -4.34
C THR A 200 -3.21 18.04 -5.02
N SER A 201 -2.17 18.48 -5.74
CA SER A 201 -2.13 19.77 -6.42
C SER A 201 -2.38 19.59 -7.92
N LEU A 202 -2.96 20.61 -8.55
CA LEU A 202 -3.06 20.66 -10.01
C LEU A 202 -1.72 21.09 -10.62
N VAL A 203 -1.40 20.56 -11.80
CA VAL A 203 -0.17 20.89 -12.53
C VAL A 203 -0.08 22.39 -12.83
N ARG A 204 -1.19 23.03 -13.24
CA ARG A 204 -1.23 24.48 -13.52
C ARG A 204 -0.87 25.38 -12.33
N SER A 205 -0.97 24.88 -11.11
CA SER A 205 -0.81 25.65 -9.88
C SER A 205 -0.03 24.88 -8.81
N VAL A 206 0.93 24.06 -9.25
CA VAL A 206 1.75 23.24 -8.36
C VAL A 206 2.63 24.14 -7.48
N ALA A 207 2.61 23.92 -6.17
CA ALA A 207 3.47 24.64 -5.23
C ALA A 207 4.91 24.13 -5.28
N VAL A 208 5.87 25.01 -5.04
CA VAL A 208 7.29 24.64 -4.88
C VAL A 208 7.45 23.90 -3.54
N GLY A 209 8.06 22.72 -3.57
CA GLY A 209 8.29 21.90 -2.38
C GLY A 209 7.99 20.42 -2.65
N ASN A 210 7.15 19.83 -1.79
CA ASN A 210 6.73 18.43 -1.89
C ASN A 210 5.24 18.33 -2.28
N PRO A 211 4.86 18.66 -3.53
CA PRO A 211 3.48 18.48 -3.99
C PRO A 211 3.20 17.01 -4.29
N GLU A 212 1.95 16.59 -4.09
CA GLU A 212 1.43 15.35 -4.66
C GLU A 212 0.76 15.69 -6.00
N LEU A 213 1.15 15.00 -7.07
CA LEU A 213 0.61 15.19 -8.41
C LEU A 213 0.04 13.87 -8.91
N VAL A 214 -1.15 13.94 -9.51
CA VAL A 214 -1.84 12.78 -10.08
C VAL A 214 -2.27 13.15 -11.50
N GLY A 215 -2.03 12.24 -12.44
CA GLY A 215 -2.35 12.52 -13.85
C GLY A 215 -1.96 11.39 -14.77
N GLN A 216 -2.26 11.59 -16.05
CA GLN A 216 -1.91 10.69 -17.13
C GLN A 216 -0.45 10.87 -17.53
N VAL A 217 0.25 9.75 -17.71
CA VAL A 217 1.60 9.73 -18.30
C VAL A 217 1.50 9.92 -19.82
N ARG A 218 2.22 10.91 -20.35
CA ARG A 218 2.37 11.17 -21.78
C ARG A 218 3.84 11.16 -22.19
N PRO A 219 4.18 10.70 -23.40
CA PRO A 219 5.55 10.78 -23.92
C PRO A 219 6.07 12.23 -23.89
N SER A 220 7.33 12.41 -23.52
CA SER A 220 8.01 13.70 -23.73
C SER A 220 8.71 13.73 -25.10
N ASN A 221 9.42 14.81 -25.41
CA ASN A 221 10.32 14.86 -26.56
C ASN A 221 11.42 13.77 -26.55
N SER A 222 11.67 13.14 -25.40
CA SER A 222 12.57 11.98 -25.30
C SER A 222 11.97 10.70 -25.90
N GLY A 223 10.69 10.73 -26.28
CA GLY A 223 9.97 9.59 -26.82
C GLY A 223 9.58 8.57 -25.75
N VAL A 224 9.52 7.31 -26.17
CA VAL A 224 9.18 6.15 -25.33
C VAL A 224 10.19 5.04 -25.54
N LEU A 225 10.31 4.16 -24.54
CA LEU A 225 11.18 3.00 -24.58
C LEU A 225 10.42 1.78 -25.09
N ARG A 226 11.13 0.97 -25.88
CA ARG A 226 10.75 -0.40 -26.23
C ARG A 226 11.66 -1.33 -25.42
N VAL A 227 11.13 -1.85 -24.33
CA VAL A 227 11.88 -2.65 -23.36
C VAL A 227 11.90 -4.10 -23.83
N VAL A 228 13.10 -4.64 -24.08
CA VAL A 228 13.31 -6.05 -24.37
C VAL A 228 13.71 -6.74 -23.06
N VAL A 229 12.81 -7.58 -22.54
CA VAL A 229 13.00 -8.26 -21.26
C VAL A 229 13.91 -9.47 -21.45
N ASP A 230 14.99 -9.51 -20.68
CA ASP A 230 15.97 -10.61 -20.68
C ASP A 230 16.59 -10.91 -22.06
N GLY A 231 16.66 -9.91 -22.95
CA GLY A 231 17.19 -10.05 -24.31
C GLY A 231 16.37 -10.94 -25.24
N HIS A 232 15.16 -11.34 -24.84
CA HIS A 232 14.33 -12.28 -25.60
C HIS A 232 13.48 -11.55 -26.65
N PRO A 233 13.51 -11.93 -27.95
CA PRO A 233 12.84 -11.19 -29.02
C PRO A 233 11.30 -11.17 -28.88
N ASN A 234 10.72 -12.19 -28.25
CA ASN A 234 9.27 -12.27 -27.99
C ASN A 234 8.82 -11.61 -26.67
N ARG A 235 9.75 -11.09 -25.84
CA ARG A 235 9.41 -10.44 -24.57
C ARG A 235 9.68 -8.96 -24.66
N ILE A 236 8.76 -8.27 -25.32
CA ILE A 236 8.90 -6.85 -25.61
C ILE A 236 7.70 -6.11 -25.06
N ILE A 237 7.97 -5.08 -24.25
CA ILE A 237 6.96 -4.13 -23.80
C ILE A 237 7.21 -2.80 -24.53
N PRO A 238 6.30 -2.39 -25.43
CA PRO A 238 6.40 -1.09 -26.08
C PRO A 238 5.91 0.04 -25.16
N ASN A 239 6.23 1.27 -25.51
CA ASN A 239 5.67 2.49 -24.92
C ASN A 239 5.94 2.69 -23.41
N CYS A 240 7.03 2.14 -22.88
CA CYS A 240 7.42 2.38 -21.50
C CYS A 240 8.11 3.76 -21.34
N VAL A 241 7.82 4.46 -20.26
CA VAL A 241 8.59 5.67 -19.87
C VAL A 241 9.58 5.40 -18.75
N ASN A 242 9.28 4.41 -17.91
CA ASN A 242 10.10 3.95 -16.81
C ASN A 242 9.86 2.45 -16.66
N PHE A 243 10.91 1.68 -16.43
CA PHE A 243 10.78 0.24 -16.30
C PHE A 243 11.76 -0.31 -15.28
N HIS A 244 11.34 -1.42 -14.70
CA HIS A 244 12.19 -2.35 -13.98
C HIS A 244 11.68 -3.74 -14.29
N TRP A 245 12.59 -4.65 -14.64
CA TRP A 245 12.25 -6.07 -14.77
C TRP A 245 13.24 -6.92 -14.00
N SER A 246 12.76 -8.03 -13.45
CA SER A 246 13.56 -9.03 -12.78
C SER A 246 13.26 -10.41 -13.37
N TYR A 247 14.31 -11.22 -13.55
CA TYR A 247 14.22 -12.61 -13.94
C TYR A 247 14.59 -13.47 -12.73
N GLU A 248 13.60 -14.20 -12.22
CA GLU A 248 13.73 -15.04 -11.03
C GLU A 248 13.63 -16.52 -11.38
N VAL A 249 14.43 -17.33 -10.70
CA VAL A 249 14.39 -18.79 -10.83
C VAL A 249 14.08 -19.39 -9.46
N LYS A 250 13.12 -20.31 -9.43
CA LYS A 250 12.83 -21.10 -8.24
C LYS A 250 13.88 -22.20 -8.10
N ILE A 251 14.67 -22.15 -7.04
CA ILE A 251 15.71 -23.13 -6.74
C ILE A 251 15.20 -24.06 -5.64
N ARG A 252 15.32 -25.37 -5.88
CA ARG A 252 15.12 -26.42 -4.89
C ARG A 252 16.48 -27.00 -4.50
N GLU A 253 16.94 -26.69 -3.30
CA GLU A 253 18.15 -27.26 -2.73
C GLU A 253 17.79 -28.42 -1.80
N THR A 254 18.44 -29.57 -2.00
CA THR A 254 18.33 -30.71 -1.10
C THR A 254 19.68 -30.98 -0.48
N THR A 255 19.80 -30.70 0.83
CA THR A 255 21.02 -30.97 1.60
C THR A 255 20.80 -32.20 2.45
N THR A 256 21.77 -33.11 2.46
CA THR A 256 21.76 -34.27 3.35
C THR A 256 22.67 -33.96 4.52
N ASP A 257 22.12 -33.99 5.74
CA ASP A 257 22.91 -33.85 6.96
C ASP A 257 23.82 -35.08 7.16
N SER A 258 24.84 -34.93 8.00
CA SER A 258 25.74 -35.98 8.48
C SER A 258 25.02 -37.22 9.04
N GLU A 259 23.76 -37.06 9.49
CA GLU A 259 22.88 -38.14 9.98
C GLU A 259 22.00 -38.78 8.87
N GLY A 260 22.20 -38.43 7.60
CA GLY A 260 21.43 -38.97 6.47
C GLY A 260 20.04 -38.34 6.28
N LYS A 261 19.67 -37.35 7.10
CA LYS A 261 18.38 -36.63 6.99
C LYS A 261 18.44 -35.61 5.85
N LYS A 262 17.52 -35.74 4.89
CA LYS A 262 17.38 -34.80 3.78
C LYS A 262 16.55 -33.59 4.22
N GLN A 263 17.12 -32.40 4.08
CA GLN A 263 16.40 -31.14 4.19
C GLN A 263 16.23 -30.55 2.79
N THR A 264 15.00 -30.17 2.44
CA THR A 264 14.70 -29.52 1.17
C THR A 264 14.29 -28.08 1.43
N ARG A 265 14.97 -27.13 0.79
CA ARG A 265 14.64 -25.71 0.83
C ARG A 265 14.26 -25.24 -0.55
N GLU A 266 13.12 -24.55 -0.65
CA GLU A 266 12.70 -23.87 -1.86
C GLU A 266 12.75 -22.36 -1.65
N TYR A 267 13.39 -21.65 -2.57
CA TYR A 267 13.40 -20.19 -2.57
C TYR A 267 13.52 -19.64 -3.99
N TRP A 268 13.02 -18.42 -4.18
CA TRP A 268 13.21 -17.67 -5.42
C TRP A 268 14.54 -16.92 -5.37
N ARG A 269 15.26 -16.92 -6.49
CA ARG A 269 16.51 -16.18 -6.63
C ARG A 269 16.45 -15.33 -7.90
N THR A 270 16.64 -14.03 -7.73
CA THR A 270 16.83 -13.11 -8.85
C THR A 270 18.18 -13.39 -9.51
N ILE A 271 18.16 -13.67 -10.81
CA ILE A 271 19.34 -14.03 -11.60
C ILE A 271 19.82 -12.83 -12.41
N ARG A 272 18.88 -12.07 -12.98
CA ARG A 272 19.14 -10.86 -13.75
C ARG A 272 18.03 -9.86 -13.50
N GLU A 273 18.38 -8.59 -13.56
CA GLU A 273 17.48 -7.48 -13.49
C GLU A 273 18.02 -6.35 -14.34
N ASP A 274 17.12 -5.47 -14.77
CA ASP A 274 17.51 -4.22 -15.42
C ASP A 274 16.47 -3.15 -15.10
N SER A 275 16.87 -1.89 -15.20
CA SER A 275 16.01 -0.76 -14.95
C SER A 275 16.45 0.43 -15.78
N GLY A 276 15.49 1.25 -16.18
CA GLY A 276 15.77 2.44 -16.95
C GLY A 276 14.54 3.31 -17.11
N GLY A 277 14.75 4.55 -17.52
CA GLY A 277 13.66 5.47 -17.75
C GLY A 277 14.07 6.65 -18.60
N VAL A 278 13.08 7.19 -19.30
CA VAL A 278 13.16 8.44 -20.06
C VAL A 278 12.24 9.47 -19.41
N PRO A 279 12.56 10.77 -19.51
CA PRO A 279 11.64 11.81 -19.07
C PRO A 279 10.27 11.67 -19.74
N PHE A 280 9.21 11.92 -18.99
CA PHE A 280 7.83 11.90 -19.48
C PHE A 280 7.06 13.12 -18.98
N ILE A 281 5.91 13.38 -19.58
CA ILE A 281 5.03 14.47 -19.18
C ILE A 281 3.90 13.89 -18.35
N LEU A 282 3.77 14.34 -17.11
CA LEU A 282 2.58 14.10 -16.31
C LEU A 282 1.55 15.17 -16.65
N ASN A 283 0.37 14.78 -17.13
CA ASN A 283 -0.70 15.71 -17.49
C ASN A 283 -1.98 15.38 -16.71
N ASP A 284 -2.49 16.34 -15.96
CA ASP A 284 -3.68 16.20 -15.11
C ASP A 284 -4.96 16.76 -15.77
N GLY A 285 -4.87 17.15 -17.05
CA GLY A 285 -5.90 17.89 -17.79
C GLY A 285 -5.66 19.41 -17.79
N THR A 286 -5.13 19.96 -16.69
CA THR A 286 -4.90 21.41 -16.55
C THR A 286 -3.59 21.89 -17.14
N GLY A 287 -2.61 21.00 -17.29
CA GLY A 287 -1.32 21.30 -17.89
C GLY A 287 -0.41 20.07 -17.86
N GLY A 288 0.78 20.20 -18.47
CA GLY A 288 1.82 19.18 -18.43
C GLY A 288 3.01 19.60 -17.58
N ILE A 289 3.59 18.66 -16.84
CA ILE A 289 4.86 18.86 -16.13
C ILE A 289 5.85 17.75 -16.51
N LEU A 290 7.11 18.14 -16.73
CA LEU A 290 8.17 17.20 -17.06
C LEU A 290 8.65 16.46 -15.80
N VAL A 291 8.53 15.15 -15.83
CA VAL A 291 8.99 14.25 -14.77
C VAL A 291 10.23 13.51 -15.25
N LYS A 292 11.28 13.51 -14.43
CA LYS A 292 12.52 12.76 -14.69
C LYS A 292 12.56 11.54 -13.76
N PRO A 293 12.14 10.34 -14.23
CA PRO A 293 12.01 9.17 -13.36
C PRO A 293 13.34 8.75 -12.70
N THR A 294 14.46 8.96 -13.39
CA THR A 294 15.79 8.58 -12.91
C THR A 294 16.33 9.45 -11.77
N THR A 295 15.67 10.56 -11.44
CA THR A 295 16.10 11.43 -10.32
C THR A 295 15.47 11.07 -8.98
N PHE A 296 14.48 10.18 -8.95
CA PHE A 296 13.82 9.80 -7.71
C PHE A 296 14.65 8.78 -6.93
N LYS A 297 14.77 8.99 -5.61
CA LYS A 297 15.44 8.04 -4.69
C LYS A 297 14.57 6.82 -4.39
N ARG A 298 13.25 7.00 -4.39
CA ARG A 298 12.26 5.95 -4.12
C ARG A 298 11.24 5.98 -5.25
N THR A 299 11.01 4.83 -5.83
CA THR A 299 10.08 4.65 -6.94
C THR A 299 9.23 3.44 -6.62
N ASP A 300 7.92 3.63 -6.64
CA ASP A 300 6.94 2.54 -6.60
C ASP A 300 6.26 2.54 -7.97
N MET A 301 6.35 1.42 -8.68
CA MET A 301 5.78 1.26 -10.02
C MET A 301 4.44 0.51 -10.00
N GLY A 302 3.94 0.15 -8.81
CA GLY A 302 2.73 -0.67 -8.68
C GLY A 302 2.94 -2.09 -9.20
N GLN A 303 1.90 -2.64 -9.82
CA GLN A 303 1.90 -4.01 -10.35
C GLN A 303 2.68 -4.12 -11.67
N TYR A 304 3.20 -5.31 -11.97
CA TYR A 304 3.87 -5.56 -13.25
C TYR A 304 2.90 -5.46 -14.43
N LEU A 305 3.36 -4.94 -15.57
CA LEU A 305 2.55 -4.90 -16.80
C LEU A 305 2.39 -6.28 -17.44
N LYS A 306 3.42 -7.12 -17.37
CA LYS A 306 3.40 -8.47 -17.91
C LYS A 306 4.39 -9.36 -17.16
N ARG A 307 4.00 -10.60 -16.91
CA ARG A 307 4.83 -11.65 -16.34
C ARG A 307 4.92 -12.81 -17.32
N TRP A 308 6.11 -13.38 -17.45
CA TRP A 308 6.33 -14.61 -18.20
C TRP A 308 6.85 -15.67 -17.24
N GLU A 309 6.26 -16.86 -17.31
CA GLU A 309 6.66 -18.01 -16.53
C GLU A 309 7.00 -19.17 -17.47
N SER A 310 7.98 -19.97 -17.07
CA SER A 310 8.41 -21.16 -17.79
C SER A 310 8.97 -22.16 -16.80
N ASN A 311 8.64 -23.44 -16.98
CA ASN A 311 9.21 -24.53 -16.20
C ASN A 311 10.68 -24.82 -16.58
N HIS A 312 11.12 -24.29 -17.72
CA HIS A 312 12.46 -24.49 -18.26
C HIS A 312 13.24 -23.17 -18.30
N ALA A 313 14.57 -23.26 -18.12
CA ALA A 313 15.46 -22.11 -18.28
C ALA A 313 15.36 -21.59 -19.72
N ASP A 314 14.75 -20.41 -19.85
CA ASP A 314 14.32 -19.86 -21.12
C ASP A 314 15.33 -18.83 -21.62
N SER A 315 16.57 -19.29 -21.85
CA SER A 315 17.66 -18.48 -22.39
C SER A 315 17.83 -18.72 -23.89
N LEU A 316 18.15 -17.65 -24.62
CA LEU A 316 18.39 -17.60 -26.08
C LEU A 316 19.14 -18.82 -26.66
N LYS A 317 20.13 -19.34 -25.93
CA LYS A 317 20.99 -20.44 -26.39
C LYS A 317 20.26 -21.80 -26.43
N LYS A 318 19.24 -21.99 -25.60
CA LYS A 318 18.43 -23.22 -25.58
C LYS A 318 17.33 -23.19 -26.63
N GLU A 319 16.72 -22.05 -26.89
CA GLU A 319 15.65 -21.94 -27.90
C GLU A 319 16.17 -22.22 -29.31
N LEU A 320 17.34 -21.67 -29.66
CA LEU A 320 18.03 -21.97 -30.93
C LEU A 320 18.40 -23.45 -31.08
N GLY A 321 18.86 -24.10 -30.00
CA GLY A 321 19.16 -25.54 -30.03
C GLY A 321 17.91 -26.41 -30.13
N MET A 322 16.81 -26.00 -29.51
CA MET A 322 15.57 -26.78 -29.45
C MET A 322 14.69 -26.59 -30.70
N GLU A 323 14.62 -25.40 -31.28
CA GLU A 323 13.91 -25.16 -32.54
C GLU A 323 14.62 -25.87 -33.70
N PHE A 324 15.97 -25.88 -33.68
CA PHE A 324 16.77 -26.63 -34.63
C PHE A 324 16.56 -28.14 -34.46
N ALA A 325 16.53 -28.65 -33.22
CA ALA A 325 16.20 -30.05 -32.95
C ALA A 325 14.77 -30.41 -33.39
N ALA A 326 13.78 -29.57 -33.11
CA ALA A 326 12.39 -29.80 -33.52
C ALA A 326 12.22 -29.89 -35.04
N ARG A 327 12.93 -29.05 -35.81
CA ARG A 327 12.93 -29.09 -37.28
C ARG A 327 13.77 -30.22 -37.89
N LEU A 328 14.68 -30.82 -37.12
CA LEU A 328 15.48 -31.97 -37.55
C LEU A 328 14.75 -33.30 -37.40
N PHE A 329 13.69 -33.34 -36.58
CA PHE A 329 12.92 -34.55 -36.28
C PHE A 329 11.45 -34.49 -36.76
N THR A 330 11.13 -33.53 -37.63
CA THR A 330 9.93 -33.49 -38.49
C THR A 330 10.35 -33.66 -39.93
#